data_AF-A0A950RPM0-F1
#
_entry.id   AF-A0A950RPM0-F1
#
_cell.length_a   1.000
_cell.length_b   1.000
_cell.length_c   1.000
_cell.angle_alpha   90.00
_cell.angle_beta   90.00
_cell.angle_gamma   90.00
#
_symmetry.space_group_name_H-M   'P 1'
#
loop_
_entity.id
_entity.type
_entity.pdbx_description
1 polymer ?
#
loop_
_entity_poly.entity_id
_entity_poly.type
_entity_poly.pdbx_seq_one_letter_code
_entity_poly.pdbx_strand_id
1 'polypeptide(L)'
;MVDVDGVVADLVPSFVNWANRRFDLHVSPEHITFHNDMGRSPALRDVDEWLRRNHYPESQGVKRSDSGWGGAFLEFMRTPEVYTRHVMVNFDGWTAVDLLRKRCDVAFVTALMKRANGHIPDKLDWLGRNFPGIPIMTVPSELKHWVQGRYAIDDRWDTCARWLSHGTYAYTLRRPWSELPPGEKGFTWAEIVQDISKELDELEQYDR
;
A
#
# COMPACT_ATOMS: atom_id res chain seq x y z
N MET A 1 5.72 -12.29 4.49
CA MET A 1 6.08 -11.01 3.84
C MET A 1 4.88 -10.09 3.89
N VAL A 2 5.08 -8.80 4.15
CA VAL A 2 3.99 -7.84 4.35
C VAL A 2 4.28 -6.59 3.53
N ASP A 3 3.33 -6.16 2.70
CA ASP A 3 3.42 -4.84 2.06
C ASP A 3 3.27 -3.70 3.07
N VAL A 4 3.65 -2.50 2.67
CA VAL A 4 3.57 -1.30 3.48
C VAL A 4 2.34 -0.48 3.14
N ASP A 5 2.23 0.00 1.91
CA ASP A 5 1.20 0.96 1.51
C ASP A 5 -0.15 0.28 1.40
N GLY A 6 -1.20 0.86 1.99
CA GLY A 6 -2.53 0.24 2.00
C GLY A 6 -2.65 -0.99 2.92
N VAL A 7 -1.54 -1.46 3.50
CA VAL A 7 -1.48 -2.65 4.36
C VAL A 7 -1.22 -2.28 5.81
N VAL A 8 -0.02 -1.79 6.15
CA VAL A 8 0.31 -1.26 7.49
C VAL A 8 0.36 0.26 7.53
N ALA A 9 0.52 0.91 6.38
CA ALA A 9 0.47 2.35 6.20
C ALA A 9 -0.87 2.73 5.54
N ASP A 10 -1.70 3.52 6.22
CA ASP A 10 -3.03 3.94 5.72
C ASP A 10 -2.88 5.07 4.68
N LEU A 11 -2.33 4.73 3.52
CA LEU A 11 -1.93 5.70 2.50
C LEU A 11 -3.13 6.47 1.92
N VAL A 12 -4.23 5.78 1.60
CA VAL A 12 -5.42 6.40 0.98
C VAL A 12 -6.14 7.36 1.95
N PRO A 13 -6.48 6.98 3.20
CA PRO A 13 -7.05 7.93 4.16
C PRO A 13 -6.13 9.12 4.43
N SER A 14 -4.82 8.88 4.52
CA SER A 14 -3.82 9.92 4.73
C SER A 14 -3.77 10.91 3.57
N PHE A 15 -3.78 10.40 2.34
CA PHE A 15 -3.87 11.21 1.12
C PHE A 15 -5.15 12.06 1.10
N VAL A 16 -6.31 11.47 1.38
CA VAL A 16 -7.60 12.19 1.39
C VAL A 16 -7.60 13.31 2.44
N ASN A 17 -7.13 13.03 3.65
CA ASN A 17 -7.01 14.04 4.71
C ASN A 17 -6.06 15.18 4.30
N TRP A 18 -4.91 14.84 3.71
CA TRP A 18 -3.98 15.85 3.18
C TRP A 18 -4.63 16.69 2.07
N ALA A 19 -5.30 16.06 1.10
CA ALA A 19 -5.91 16.74 -0.03
C ALA A 19 -7.03 17.69 0.42
N ASN A 20 -7.91 17.24 1.32
CA ASN A 20 -8.96 18.08 1.90
C ASN A 20 -8.39 19.32 2.59
N ARG A 21 -7.28 19.20 3.33
CA ARG A 21 -6.64 20.36 3.98
C ARG A 21 -5.90 21.25 2.99
N ARG A 22 -5.22 20.66 2.02
CA ARG A 22 -4.32 21.38 1.09
C ARG A 22 -5.09 22.17 0.04
N PHE A 23 -6.23 21.65 -0.39
CA PHE A 23 -7.04 22.18 -1.50
C PHE A 23 -8.46 22.54 -1.07
N ASP A 24 -8.76 22.52 0.23
CA ASP A 24 -10.08 22.85 0.80
C ASP A 24 -11.22 22.02 0.18
N LEU A 25 -11.05 20.69 0.20
CA LEU A 25 -12.01 19.73 -0.38
C LEU A 25 -12.84 19.02 0.69
N HIS A 26 -13.91 18.37 0.23
CA HIS A 26 -14.79 17.51 1.04
C HIS A 26 -14.88 16.09 0.44
N VAL A 27 -13.73 15.44 0.29
CA VAL A 27 -13.62 14.06 -0.23
C VAL A 27 -13.51 13.09 0.93
N SER A 28 -14.16 11.93 0.86
CA SER A 28 -13.97 10.82 1.80
C SER A 28 -13.25 9.65 1.11
N PRO A 29 -12.63 8.72 1.87
CA PRO A 29 -11.97 7.55 1.28
C PRO A 29 -12.87 6.69 0.39
N GLU A 30 -14.18 6.65 0.66
CA GLU A 30 -15.18 5.90 -0.12
C GLU A 30 -15.38 6.48 -1.53
N HIS A 31 -15.00 7.74 -1.76
CA HIS A 31 -14.98 8.32 -3.09
C HIS A 31 -13.80 7.83 -3.94
N ILE A 32 -12.88 7.05 -3.37
CA ILE A 32 -11.77 6.42 -4.09
C ILE A 32 -12.21 5.00 -4.48
N THR A 33 -12.48 4.80 -5.76
CA THR A 33 -12.96 3.51 -6.28
C THR A 33 -11.82 2.57 -6.65
N PHE A 34 -10.68 3.10 -7.09
CA PHE A 34 -9.56 2.32 -7.58
C PHE A 34 -8.25 2.88 -7.04
N HIS A 35 -7.42 2.00 -6.49
CA HIS A 35 -6.09 2.34 -6.02
C HIS A 35 -5.25 3.01 -7.13
N ASN A 36 -5.33 2.49 -8.37
CA ASN A 36 -4.59 3.03 -9.51
C ASN A 36 -5.29 4.20 -10.21
N ASP A 37 -6.34 4.77 -9.61
CA ASP A 37 -7.07 5.94 -10.13
C ASP A 37 -7.56 6.80 -8.96
N MET A 38 -6.64 7.06 -8.02
CA MET A 38 -6.78 8.06 -6.96
C MET A 38 -6.89 9.45 -7.59
N GLY A 39 -8.11 9.74 -8.03
CA GLY A 39 -8.41 10.82 -8.93
C GLY A 39 -9.85 10.78 -9.43
N ARG A 40 -10.57 9.64 -9.37
CA ARG A 40 -11.95 9.57 -9.93
C ARG A 40 -13.02 10.38 -9.21
N SER A 41 -12.84 10.70 -7.93
CA SER A 41 -13.75 11.63 -7.25
C SER A 41 -13.77 12.96 -8.02
N PRO A 42 -14.94 13.53 -8.37
CA PRO A 42 -14.99 14.77 -9.17
C PRO A 42 -14.10 15.88 -8.62
N ALA A 43 -14.09 16.09 -7.30
CA ALA A 43 -13.25 17.09 -6.66
C ALA A 43 -11.74 16.82 -6.83
N LEU A 44 -11.31 15.54 -6.80
CA LEU A 44 -9.91 15.19 -7.06
C LEU A 44 -9.56 15.31 -8.55
N ARG A 45 -10.50 15.05 -9.46
CA ARG A 45 -10.31 15.31 -10.90
C ARG A 45 -10.07 16.78 -11.15
N ASP A 46 -10.91 17.64 -10.58
CA ASP A 46 -10.81 19.10 -10.80
C ASP A 46 -9.47 19.64 -10.29
N VAL A 47 -9.02 19.18 -9.11
CA VAL A 47 -7.69 19.52 -8.58
C VAL A 47 -6.58 18.98 -9.47
N ASP A 48 -6.68 17.74 -9.94
CA ASP A 48 -5.70 17.16 -10.85
C ASP A 48 -5.61 17.94 -12.18
N GLU A 49 -6.76 18.29 -12.76
CA GLU A 49 -6.81 19.12 -13.96
C GLU A 49 -6.19 20.50 -13.73
N TRP A 50 -6.48 21.12 -12.60
CA TRP A 50 -5.92 22.43 -12.23
C TRP A 50 -4.40 22.36 -12.02
N LEU A 51 -3.90 21.36 -11.28
CA LEU A 51 -2.46 21.13 -11.08
C LEU A 51 -1.75 20.94 -12.41
N ARG A 52 -2.32 20.14 -13.32
CA ARG A 52 -1.76 19.93 -14.66
C ARG A 52 -1.73 21.21 -15.48
N ARG A 53 -2.79 22.03 -15.46
CA ARG A 53 -2.82 23.29 -16.23
C ARG A 53 -1.84 24.33 -15.70
N ASN A 54 -1.68 24.44 -14.37
CA ASN A 54 -1.01 25.58 -13.75
C ASN A 54 0.39 25.26 -13.20
N HIS A 55 0.67 24.00 -12.86
CA HIS A 55 1.92 23.59 -12.20
C HIS A 55 2.73 22.57 -13.01
N TYR A 56 2.07 21.76 -13.85
CA TYR A 56 2.72 20.73 -14.70
C TYR A 56 2.25 20.80 -16.16
N PRO A 57 2.40 21.95 -16.86
CA PRO A 57 1.90 22.09 -18.22
C PRO A 57 2.57 21.06 -19.15
N GLU A 58 1.81 20.54 -20.13
CA GLU A 58 2.26 19.49 -21.07
C GLU A 58 3.56 19.85 -21.81
N SER A 59 3.90 21.14 -21.90
CA SER A 59 5.19 21.66 -22.39
C SER A 59 6.42 21.17 -21.61
N GLN A 60 6.23 20.61 -20.40
CA GLN A 60 7.29 19.98 -19.61
C GLN A 60 7.37 18.45 -19.80
N GLY A 61 6.65 17.89 -20.79
CA GLY A 61 6.77 16.48 -21.20
C GLY A 61 5.86 15.49 -20.46
N VAL A 62 4.90 15.97 -19.67
CA VAL A 62 3.91 15.10 -18.98
C VAL A 62 2.74 14.82 -19.94
N LYS A 63 2.73 13.64 -20.56
CA LYS A 63 1.65 13.22 -21.48
C LYS A 63 0.34 12.91 -20.72
N ARG A 64 -0.78 13.26 -21.34
CA ARG A 64 -2.18 12.99 -20.94
C ARG A 64 -2.49 11.53 -20.53
N SER A 65 -1.68 10.57 -20.97
CA SER A 65 -1.90 9.11 -20.85
C SER A 65 -1.04 8.40 -19.80
N ASP A 66 -0.11 9.08 -19.14
CA ASP A 66 1.08 8.40 -18.60
C ASP A 66 1.14 8.19 -17.08
N SER A 67 0.06 8.40 -16.33
CA SER A 67 0.02 7.96 -14.93
C SER A 67 -1.40 7.71 -14.46
N GLY A 68 -1.76 6.46 -14.19
CA GLY A 68 -2.99 6.15 -13.42
C GLY A 68 -3.05 6.88 -12.07
N TRP A 69 -1.93 7.39 -11.59
CA TRP A 69 -1.85 8.23 -10.41
C TRP A 69 -2.18 9.69 -10.75
N GLY A 70 -3.26 10.22 -10.17
CA GLY A 70 -3.61 11.64 -10.28
C GLY A 70 -2.47 12.54 -9.76
N GLY A 71 -2.27 13.68 -10.39
CA GLY A 71 -1.29 14.70 -10.02
C GLY A 71 -1.41 15.18 -8.58
N ALA A 72 -2.61 15.20 -8.00
CA ALA A 72 -2.80 15.45 -6.57
C ALA A 72 -2.11 14.40 -5.69
N PHE A 73 -2.14 13.12 -6.07
CA PHE A 73 -1.43 12.06 -5.35
C PHE A 73 0.09 12.16 -5.56
N LEU A 74 0.54 12.54 -6.76
CA LEU A 74 1.97 12.80 -6.98
C LEU A 74 2.49 13.96 -6.13
N GLU A 75 1.72 15.03 -5.97
CA GLU A 75 2.02 16.13 -5.05
C GLU A 75 2.10 15.65 -3.60
N PHE A 76 1.15 14.83 -3.17
CA PHE A 76 1.18 14.21 -1.85
C PHE A 76 2.47 13.43 -1.63
N MET A 77 2.83 12.53 -2.55
CA MET A 77 4.05 11.71 -2.44
C MET A 77 5.36 12.51 -2.59
N ARG A 78 5.30 13.76 -3.09
CA ARG A 78 6.43 14.70 -3.16
C ARG A 78 6.54 15.59 -1.92
N THR A 79 5.53 15.60 -1.06
CA THR A 79 5.57 16.37 0.17
C THR A 79 6.77 15.91 1.02
N PRO A 80 7.63 16.84 1.49
CA PRO A 80 8.73 16.46 2.37
C PRO A 80 8.22 15.72 3.61
N GLU A 81 8.87 14.62 3.95
CA GLU A 81 8.51 13.81 5.12
C GLU A 81 7.06 13.30 5.07
N VAL A 82 6.54 12.97 3.87
CA VAL A 82 5.15 12.54 3.66
C VAL A 82 4.73 11.40 4.59
N TYR A 83 5.55 10.37 4.78
CA TYR A 83 5.25 9.26 5.67
C TYR A 83 5.23 9.71 7.12
N THR A 84 6.31 10.31 7.61
CA THR A 84 6.41 10.67 9.03
C THR A 84 5.46 11.80 9.46
N ARG A 85 5.00 12.65 8.54
CA ARG A 85 4.07 13.76 8.85
C ARG A 85 2.61 13.46 8.54
N HIS A 86 2.33 12.70 7.49
CA HIS A 86 0.98 12.59 6.96
C HIS A 86 0.45 11.17 6.94
N VAL A 87 1.31 10.16 6.77
CA VAL A 87 0.86 8.77 6.68
C VAL A 87 0.63 8.16 8.06
N MET A 88 -0.62 7.80 8.31
CA MET A 88 -1.05 7.14 9.54
C MET A 88 -0.73 5.64 9.51
N VAL A 89 -0.50 5.08 10.69
CA VAL A 89 -0.42 3.62 10.88
C VAL A 89 -1.82 3.04 10.75
N ASN A 90 -1.97 1.97 9.98
CA ASN A 90 -3.15 1.13 10.03
C ASN A 90 -3.11 0.30 11.32
N PHE A 91 -3.97 0.61 12.29
CA PHE A 91 -3.93 0.00 13.62
C PHE A 91 -4.18 -1.51 13.62
N ASP A 92 -5.08 -1.99 12.75
CA ASP A 92 -5.34 -3.42 12.60
C ASP A 92 -4.12 -4.14 12.04
N GLY A 93 -3.46 -3.55 11.04
CA GLY A 93 -2.22 -4.07 10.47
C GLY A 93 -1.07 -4.05 11.47
N TRP A 94 -0.99 -3.01 12.29
CA TRP A 94 -0.01 -2.94 13.38
C TRP A 94 -0.18 -4.09 14.37
N THR A 95 -1.42 -4.29 14.83
CA THR A 95 -1.77 -5.35 15.78
C THR A 95 -1.52 -6.73 15.18
N ALA A 96 -1.92 -6.94 13.92
CA ALA A 96 -1.72 -8.20 13.22
C ALA A 96 -0.23 -8.55 13.04
N VAL A 97 0.60 -7.57 12.65
CA VAL A 97 2.05 -7.78 12.52
C VAL A 97 2.69 -8.09 13.87
N ASP A 98 2.27 -7.43 14.96
CA ASP A 98 2.76 -7.73 16.32
C ASP A 98 2.40 -9.16 16.77
N LEU A 99 1.23 -9.66 16.40
CA LEU A 99 0.83 -11.04 16.67
C LEU A 99 1.65 -12.04 15.84
N LEU A 100 1.76 -11.80 14.53
CA LEU A 100 2.47 -12.70 13.61
C LEU A 100 3.96 -12.81 13.94
N ARG A 101 4.63 -11.70 14.25
CA ARG A 101 6.08 -11.69 14.56
C ARG A 101 6.46 -12.47 15.83
N LYS A 102 5.49 -12.81 16.68
CA LYS A 102 5.71 -13.67 17.86
C LYS A 102 5.74 -15.16 17.49
N ARG A 103 5.29 -15.50 16.29
CA ARG A 103 5.10 -16.88 15.82
C ARG A 103 5.95 -17.24 14.61
N CYS A 104 6.27 -16.27 13.77
CA CYS A 104 7.08 -16.49 12.58
C CYS A 104 7.91 -15.26 12.21
N ASP A 105 8.88 -15.47 11.32
CA ASP A 105 9.67 -14.38 10.76
C ASP A 105 8.81 -13.50 9.87
N VAL A 106 8.82 -12.20 10.17
CA VAL A 106 8.12 -11.17 9.39
C VAL A 106 9.16 -10.27 8.75
N ALA A 107 8.93 -9.92 7.48
CA ALA A 107 9.68 -8.91 6.77
C ALA A 107 8.72 -8.04 5.95
N PHE A 108 9.00 -6.74 5.90
CA PHE A 108 8.33 -5.82 5.00
C PHE A 108 8.95 -5.89 3.62
N VAL A 109 8.11 -5.94 2.59
CA VAL A 109 8.52 -5.89 1.19
C VAL A 109 7.75 -4.77 0.53
N THR A 110 8.43 -3.73 0.08
CA THR A 110 7.77 -2.55 -0.49
C THR A 110 8.37 -2.12 -1.82
N ALA A 111 7.54 -1.53 -2.67
CA ALA A 111 7.90 -1.17 -4.03
C ALA A 111 8.58 0.22 -4.10
N LEU A 112 9.59 0.32 -4.96
CA LEU A 112 10.12 1.58 -5.47
C LEU A 112 9.20 2.11 -6.57
N MET A 113 8.81 3.38 -6.50
CA MET A 113 8.03 4.03 -7.55
C MET A 113 8.95 4.42 -8.71
N LYS A 114 8.57 4.11 -9.96
CA LYS A 114 9.39 4.40 -11.15
C LYS A 114 9.79 5.88 -11.30
N ARG A 115 9.01 6.81 -10.75
CA ARG A 115 9.14 8.26 -11.00
C ARG A 115 9.22 9.14 -9.74
N ALA A 116 9.21 8.56 -8.54
CA ALA A 116 9.16 9.34 -7.31
C ALA A 116 9.71 8.54 -6.11
N ASN A 117 11.02 8.34 -6.03
CA ASN A 117 11.64 7.61 -4.90
C ASN A 117 12.14 8.52 -3.77
N GLY A 118 11.89 9.83 -3.83
CA GLY A 118 12.31 10.78 -2.80
C GLY A 118 11.70 10.49 -1.41
N HIS A 119 10.55 9.81 -1.36
CA HIS A 119 9.88 9.43 -0.13
C HIS A 119 10.46 8.16 0.52
N ILE A 120 11.34 7.40 -0.16
CA ILE A 120 11.79 6.10 0.33
C ILE A 120 12.55 6.21 1.67
N PRO A 121 13.53 7.12 1.86
CA PRO A 121 14.20 7.25 3.16
C PRO A 121 13.21 7.54 4.30
N ASP A 122 12.23 8.42 4.06
CA ASP A 122 11.20 8.78 5.02
C ASP A 122 10.23 7.61 5.31
N LYS A 123 9.88 6.82 4.31
CA LYS A 123 9.12 5.56 4.48
C LYS A 123 9.88 4.55 5.34
N LEU A 124 11.18 4.39 5.12
CA LEU A 124 12.01 3.48 5.89
C LEU A 124 12.16 3.94 7.35
N ASP A 125 12.32 5.24 7.58
CA ASP A 125 12.33 5.82 8.92
C ASP A 125 10.97 5.64 9.63
N TRP A 126 9.87 5.90 8.92
CA TRP A 126 8.52 5.64 9.43
C TRP A 126 8.34 4.17 9.84
N LEU A 127 8.80 3.21 9.03
CA LEU A 127 8.75 1.79 9.38
C LEU A 127 9.63 1.48 10.60
N GLY A 128 10.85 2.02 10.66
CA GLY A 128 11.76 1.80 11.79
C GLY A 128 11.19 2.31 13.12
N ARG A 129 10.45 3.43 13.09
CA ARG A 129 9.78 3.99 14.27
C ARG A 129 8.57 3.19 14.72
N ASN A 130 7.73 2.75 13.78
CA ASN A 130 6.46 2.08 14.10
C ASN A 130 6.59 0.56 14.28
N PHE A 131 7.60 -0.05 13.66
CA PHE A 131 7.83 -1.50 13.62
C PHE A 131 9.31 -1.85 13.86
N PRO A 132 9.84 -1.53 15.05
CA PRO A 132 11.26 -1.71 15.33
C PRO A 132 11.67 -3.19 15.24
N GLY A 133 12.81 -3.41 14.59
CA GLY A 133 13.46 -4.72 14.46
C GLY A 133 12.91 -5.62 13.36
N ILE A 134 11.93 -5.19 12.57
CA ILE A 134 11.44 -5.96 11.41
C ILE A 134 12.29 -5.63 10.17
N PRO A 135 12.89 -6.63 9.49
CA PRO A 135 13.62 -6.42 8.24
C PRO A 135 12.76 -5.76 7.16
N ILE A 136 13.35 -4.85 6.38
CA ILE A 136 12.68 -4.14 5.29
C ILE A 136 13.44 -4.38 3.98
N MET A 137 12.71 -4.77 2.94
CA MET A 137 13.22 -4.94 1.59
C MET A 137 12.53 -3.95 0.66
N THR A 138 13.32 -3.21 -0.11
CA THR A 138 12.82 -2.36 -1.20
C THR A 138 13.16 -3.01 -2.53
N VAL A 139 12.16 -3.09 -3.41
CA VAL A 139 12.29 -3.76 -4.72
C VAL A 139 11.56 -2.96 -5.80
N PRO A 140 11.97 -3.04 -7.07
CA PRO A 140 11.14 -2.53 -8.16
C PRO A 140 9.74 -3.15 -8.10
N SER A 141 8.70 -2.35 -8.35
CA SER A 141 7.29 -2.78 -8.23
C SER A 141 6.99 -4.08 -8.97
N GLU A 142 7.56 -4.23 -10.16
CA GLU A 142 7.39 -5.37 -11.04
C GLU A 142 8.08 -6.64 -10.55
N LEU A 143 9.03 -6.55 -9.61
CA LEU A 143 9.83 -7.68 -9.11
C LEU A 143 9.46 -8.11 -7.68
N LYS A 144 8.41 -7.51 -7.09
CA LYS A 144 8.02 -7.83 -5.71
C LYS A 144 7.76 -9.31 -5.47
N HIS A 145 7.17 -9.96 -6.47
CA HIS A 145 6.87 -11.38 -6.49
C HIS A 145 8.10 -12.31 -6.50
N TRP A 146 9.31 -11.78 -6.70
CA TRP A 146 10.56 -12.56 -6.61
C TRP A 146 11.06 -12.73 -5.18
N VAL A 147 10.63 -11.86 -4.26
CA VAL A 147 10.88 -12.08 -2.84
C VAL A 147 9.95 -13.21 -2.40
N GLN A 148 10.54 -14.33 -1.98
CA GLN A 148 9.81 -15.53 -1.59
C GLN A 148 9.62 -15.59 -0.08
N GLY A 149 8.51 -16.18 0.33
CA GLY A 149 8.22 -16.57 1.71
C GLY A 149 7.08 -17.58 1.71
N ARG A 150 6.74 -18.12 2.88
CA ARG A 150 5.56 -19.00 2.98
C ARG A 150 4.28 -18.21 2.69
N TYR A 151 4.21 -16.99 3.23
CA TYR A 151 3.06 -16.10 3.12
C TYR A 151 3.43 -14.73 2.57
N ALA A 152 2.50 -14.11 1.83
CA ALA A 152 2.55 -12.71 1.44
C ALA A 152 1.22 -12.00 1.70
N ILE A 153 1.28 -10.71 2.03
CA ILE A 153 0.10 -9.86 2.28
C ILE A 153 0.29 -8.56 1.49
N ASP A 154 -0.66 -8.23 0.61
CA ASP A 154 -0.67 -7.03 -0.24
C ASP A 154 -2.09 -6.47 -0.33
N ASP A 155 -2.25 -5.17 -0.60
CA ASP A 155 -3.56 -4.62 -0.93
C ASP A 155 -3.91 -4.77 -2.43
N ARG A 156 -2.93 -5.13 -3.28
CA ARG A 156 -3.12 -5.34 -4.72
C ARG A 156 -3.24 -6.81 -5.11
N TRP A 157 -4.37 -7.14 -5.72
CA TRP A 157 -4.65 -8.50 -6.20
C TRP A 157 -3.63 -8.99 -7.22
N ASP A 158 -3.24 -8.17 -8.19
CA ASP A 158 -2.33 -8.58 -9.27
C ASP A 158 -0.94 -8.93 -8.74
N THR A 159 -0.52 -8.28 -7.64
CA THR A 159 0.72 -8.57 -6.93
C THR A 159 0.61 -9.88 -6.16
N CYS A 160 -0.49 -10.10 -5.45
CA CYS A 160 -0.79 -11.36 -4.79
C CYS A 160 -0.85 -12.55 -5.76
N ALA A 161 -1.52 -12.38 -6.90
CA ALA A 161 -1.63 -13.41 -7.93
C ALA A 161 -0.25 -13.82 -8.49
N ARG A 162 0.68 -12.86 -8.64
CA ARG A 162 2.07 -13.16 -9.02
C ARG A 162 2.83 -13.86 -7.90
N TRP A 163 2.66 -13.48 -6.63
CA TRP A 163 3.27 -14.25 -5.54
C TRP A 163 2.77 -15.70 -5.53
N LEU A 164 1.47 -15.91 -5.73
CA LEU A 164 0.87 -17.23 -5.80
C LEU A 164 1.43 -18.06 -6.96
N SER A 165 1.60 -17.46 -8.15
CA SER A 165 2.20 -18.17 -9.29
C SER A 165 3.66 -18.58 -9.09
N HIS A 166 4.32 -18.04 -8.04
CA HIS A 166 5.67 -18.38 -7.64
C HIS A 166 5.73 -19.26 -6.38
N GLY A 167 4.59 -19.78 -5.91
CA GLY A 167 4.52 -20.74 -4.80
C GLY A 167 4.43 -20.10 -3.40
N THR A 168 4.22 -18.78 -3.31
CA THR A 168 3.95 -18.09 -2.04
C THR A 168 2.43 -18.01 -1.81
N TYR A 169 1.93 -18.41 -0.64
CA TYR A 169 0.51 -18.21 -0.30
C TYR A 169 0.24 -16.73 -0.05
N ALA A 170 -0.53 -16.09 -0.95
CA ALA A 170 -0.73 -14.65 -0.93
C ALA A 170 -2.16 -14.26 -0.53
N TYR A 171 -2.27 -13.32 0.40
CA TYR A 171 -3.53 -12.74 0.87
C TYR A 171 -3.70 -11.34 0.31
N THR A 172 -4.75 -11.13 -0.48
CA THR A 172 -5.15 -9.77 -0.89
C THR A 172 -5.96 -9.12 0.22
N LEU A 173 -5.38 -8.14 0.90
CA LEU A 173 -6.03 -7.40 1.96
C LEU A 173 -7.17 -6.54 1.38
N ARG A 174 -8.39 -6.79 1.84
CA ARG A 174 -9.59 -6.13 1.35
C ARG A 174 -9.65 -4.68 1.85
N ARG A 175 -9.64 -3.75 0.90
CA ARG A 175 -9.96 -2.34 1.11
C ARG A 175 -11.16 -1.92 0.25
N PRO A 176 -11.85 -0.82 0.60
CA PRO A 176 -12.92 -0.28 -0.24
C PRO A 176 -12.50 0.02 -1.69
N TRP A 177 -11.22 0.29 -1.91
CA TRP A 177 -10.61 0.62 -3.21
C TRP A 177 -9.78 -0.53 -3.82
N SER A 178 -9.85 -1.74 -3.25
CA SER A 178 -9.13 -2.91 -3.79
C SER A 178 -9.76 -3.37 -5.11
N GLU A 179 -8.93 -3.53 -6.14
CA GLU A 179 -9.31 -4.07 -7.44
C GLU A 179 -9.30 -5.60 -7.38
N LEU A 180 -10.44 -6.21 -7.03
CA LEU A 180 -10.62 -7.66 -7.02
C LEU A 180 -11.37 -8.12 -8.28
N PRO A 181 -10.83 -9.07 -9.06
CA PRO A 181 -11.60 -9.72 -10.13
C PRO A 181 -12.85 -10.44 -9.61
N PRO A 182 -13.87 -10.66 -10.46
CA PRO A 182 -15.07 -11.40 -10.06
C PRO A 182 -14.73 -12.79 -9.54
N GLY A 183 -15.24 -13.12 -8.34
CA GLY A 183 -15.01 -14.41 -7.68
C GLY A 183 -13.76 -14.47 -6.79
N GLU A 184 -12.89 -13.47 -6.84
CA GLU A 184 -11.70 -13.40 -5.98
C GLU A 184 -12.06 -12.93 -4.57
N LYS A 185 -11.46 -13.57 -3.56
CA LYS A 185 -11.67 -13.21 -2.16
C LYS A 185 -10.65 -12.18 -1.70
N GLY A 186 -11.14 -11.08 -1.14
CA GLY A 186 -10.35 -10.19 -0.30
C GLY A 186 -10.45 -10.61 1.17
N PHE A 187 -9.37 -10.42 1.92
CA PHE A 187 -9.26 -10.83 3.33
C PHE A 187 -9.16 -9.63 4.27
N THR A 188 -9.67 -9.79 5.48
CA THR A 188 -9.38 -8.89 6.60
C THR A 188 -8.12 -9.33 7.33
N TRP A 189 -7.51 -8.44 8.12
CA TRP A 189 -6.40 -8.80 8.99
C TRP A 189 -6.72 -9.94 9.96
N ALA A 190 -7.94 -9.95 10.51
CA ALA A 190 -8.38 -10.99 11.43
C ALA A 190 -8.40 -12.38 10.75
N GLU A 191 -8.94 -12.47 9.53
CA GLU A 191 -8.94 -13.71 8.75
C GLU A 191 -7.51 -14.18 8.43
N ILE A 192 -6.63 -13.26 8.01
CA ILE A 192 -5.25 -13.60 7.66
C ILE A 192 -4.50 -14.14 8.90
N VAL A 193 -4.60 -13.46 10.04
CA VAL A 193 -3.94 -13.89 11.27
C VAL A 193 -4.47 -15.25 11.72
N GLN A 194 -5.78 -15.47 11.64
CA GLN A 194 -6.40 -16.74 11.99
C GLN A 194 -5.90 -17.88 11.09
N ASP A 195 -5.91 -17.68 9.76
CA ASP A 195 -5.49 -18.69 8.80
C ASP A 195 -4.01 -19.07 9.00
N ILE A 196 -3.12 -18.08 9.11
CA ILE A 196 -1.70 -18.32 9.34
C ILE A 196 -1.47 -18.99 10.69
N SER A 197 -2.13 -18.53 11.76
CA SER A 197 -1.98 -19.10 13.10
C SER A 197 -2.38 -20.57 13.14
N LYS A 198 -3.49 -20.92 12.50
CA LYS A 198 -3.98 -22.30 12.44
C LYS A 198 -2.98 -23.21 11.73
N GLU A 199 -2.43 -22.78 10.60
CA GLU A 199 -1.46 -23.58 9.86
C GLU A 199 -0.16 -23.76 10.67
N LEU A 200 0.30 -22.72 11.36
CA LEU A 200 1.47 -22.82 12.25
C LEU A 200 1.20 -23.79 13.42
N ASP A 201 0.02 -23.75 14.03
CA ASP A 201 -0.38 -24.69 15.08
C ASP A 201 -0.37 -26.14 14.60
N GLU A 202 -0.83 -26.39 13.37
CA GLU A 202 -0.83 -27.72 12.76
C GLU A 202 0.59 -28.24 12.51
N LEU A 203 1.51 -27.38 12.06
CA LEU A 203 2.91 -27.76 11.83
C LEU A 203 3.65 -28.09 13.13
N GLU A 204 3.43 -27.30 14.18
CA GLU A 204 4.05 -27.53 15.50
C GLU A 204 3.62 -28.87 16.12
N GLN A 205 2.47 -29.42 15.72
CA GLN A 205 2.01 -30.74 16.16
C GLN A 205 2.74 -31.91 15.47
N TYR A 206 3.27 -31.72 14.26
CA TYR A 206 4.02 -32.76 13.55
C TYR A 206 5.50 -32.83 13.93
N ASP A 207 6.04 -31.76 14.53
CA ASP A 207 7.44 -31.69 14.98
C ASP A 207 7.64 -32.20 16.43
N ARG A 208 6.57 -32.65 17.11
CA ARG A 208 6.59 -33.24 18.47
C ARG A 208 6.36 -34.74 18.45
#